data_AF-A0A8I1SZ86-F1
#
_entry.id   AF-A0A8I1SZ86-F1
#
_cell.length_a   1.000
_cell.length_b   1.000
_cell.length_c   1.000
_cell.angle_alpha   90.00
_cell.angle_beta   90.00
_cell.angle_gamma   90.00
#
_symmetry.space_group_name_H-M   'P 1'
#
loop_
_entity.id
_entity.type
_entity.pdbx_description
1 polymer ?
#
loop_
_entity_poly.entity_id
_entity_poly.type
_entity_poly.pdbx_seq_one_letter_code
_entity_poly.pdbx_strand_id
1 'polypeptide(L)'
;MNTVSDQDVPRKVAASQGFQWVVAGFRLYRKNPLLLSAAFGLMFGAIMGLGLIPLVGGSLSDLASPLMVAGFMAAYRALDRSKELELPHFLAGVRGPVIPLMTVGAVQLLGALVIGQIMLAMGFDPQAVMDTAKGGKASPAEMQAMMNQALPAVLVGMALFVPLIMATWFAPALILFGGARPATALGVSLKAVARNWLAMLTNSIALGLLLFIAALVPLLLGLLVAMPVLFGSLYASYQAIFAVWADDTAPVQAGDSLA
;
A
#
# COMPACT_ATOMS: atom_id res chain seq x y z
N MET A 1 3.29 24.58 25.20
CA MET A 1 2.65 24.34 23.90
C MET A 1 3.76 24.29 22.86
N ASN A 2 4.17 23.10 22.43
CA ASN A 2 5.25 22.95 21.46
C ASN A 2 4.66 23.05 20.05
N THR A 3 4.85 24.21 19.42
CA THR A 3 4.62 24.42 18.00
C THR A 3 5.63 23.58 17.22
N VAL A 4 5.24 22.37 16.82
CA VAL A 4 6.02 21.56 15.88
C VAL A 4 6.02 22.32 14.55
N SER A 5 7.18 22.80 14.12
CA SER A 5 7.35 23.56 12.89
C SER A 5 6.84 22.77 11.69
N ASP A 6 5.81 23.30 11.03
CA ASP A 6 5.05 22.63 9.98
C ASP A 6 5.71 22.64 8.58
N GLN A 7 7.03 22.83 8.52
CA GLN A 7 7.79 23.03 7.27
C GLN A 7 8.59 21.81 6.79
N ASP A 8 8.67 20.73 7.58
CA ASP A 8 9.37 19.52 7.17
C ASP A 8 8.48 18.66 6.26
N VAL A 9 8.80 18.56 4.97
CA VAL A 9 8.26 17.52 4.07
C VAL A 9 9.29 16.39 3.96
N PRO A 10 8.99 15.14 4.35
CA PRO A 10 7.72 14.64 4.89
C PRO A 10 7.47 15.03 6.36
N ARG A 11 6.21 15.35 6.69
CA ARG A 11 5.80 15.71 8.05
C ARG A 11 5.94 14.52 9.00
N LYS A 12 6.26 14.80 10.26
CA LYS A 12 6.15 13.80 11.34
C LYS A 12 4.79 13.92 12.00
N VAL A 13 4.05 12.83 12.09
CA VAL A 13 2.71 12.79 12.69
C VAL A 13 2.67 11.94 13.95
N ALA A 14 1.61 12.12 14.76
CA ALA A 14 1.37 11.31 15.95
C ALA A 14 1.00 9.86 15.59
N ALA A 15 1.33 8.91 16.46
CA ALA A 15 1.01 7.49 16.26
C ALA A 15 -0.50 7.22 16.12
N SER A 16 -1.34 8.02 16.78
CA SER A 16 -2.81 7.91 16.72
C SER A 16 -3.39 8.18 15.33
N GLN A 17 -2.68 8.91 14.46
CA GLN A 17 -3.13 9.21 13.11
C GLN A 17 -3.28 7.95 12.25
N GLY A 18 -2.51 6.89 12.51
CA GLY A 18 -2.61 5.65 11.73
C GLY A 18 -3.98 5.01 11.76
N PHE A 19 -4.64 5.00 12.91
CA PHE A 19 -6.04 4.54 13.02
C PHE A 19 -7.00 5.50 12.31
N GLN A 20 -6.77 6.80 12.42
CA GLN A 20 -7.62 7.82 11.77
C GLN A 20 -7.55 7.73 10.24
N TRP A 21 -6.44 7.30 9.66
CA TRP A 21 -6.33 7.06 8.22
C TRP A 21 -7.25 5.95 7.74
N VAL A 22 -7.39 4.86 8.50
CA VAL A 22 -8.36 3.78 8.18
C VAL A 22 -9.79 4.31 8.24
N VAL A 23 -10.14 5.07 9.27
CA VAL A 23 -11.45 5.71 9.40
C VAL A 23 -11.72 6.68 8.24
N ALA A 24 -10.73 7.49 7.86
CA ALA A 24 -10.82 8.40 6.73
C ALA A 24 -10.97 7.65 5.40
N GLY A 25 -10.24 6.56 5.21
CA GLY A 25 -10.36 5.67 4.06
C GLY A 25 -11.77 5.07 3.95
N PHE A 26 -12.33 4.62 5.06
CA PHE A 26 -13.72 4.13 5.11
C PHE A 26 -14.74 5.23 4.81
N ARG A 27 -14.53 6.45 5.32
CA ARG A 27 -15.37 7.62 5.03
C ARG A 27 -15.35 7.96 3.54
N LEU A 28 -14.18 7.96 2.91
CA LEU A 28 -14.05 8.18 1.47
C LEU A 28 -14.69 7.05 0.66
N TYR A 29 -14.48 5.79 1.06
CA TYR A 29 -15.10 4.63 0.42
C TYR A 29 -16.64 4.72 0.41
N ARG A 30 -17.24 5.13 1.52
CA ARG A 30 -18.70 5.28 1.65
C ARG A 30 -19.32 6.32 0.73
N LYS A 31 -18.53 7.21 0.11
CA LYS A 31 -19.05 8.18 -0.86
C LYS A 31 -19.52 7.50 -2.15
N ASN A 32 -18.87 6.43 -2.59
CA ASN A 32 -19.29 5.66 -3.78
C ASN A 32 -18.82 4.19 -3.69
N PRO A 33 -19.41 3.39 -2.78
CA PRO A 33 -18.91 2.06 -2.45
C PRO A 33 -19.04 1.07 -3.62
N LEU A 34 -20.12 1.16 -4.41
CA LEU A 34 -20.37 0.25 -5.52
C LEU A 34 -19.32 0.42 -6.63
N LEU A 35 -19.07 1.67 -7.06
CA LEU A 35 -18.10 1.93 -8.11
C LEU A 35 -16.67 1.60 -7.67
N LEU A 36 -16.30 1.91 -6.42
CA LEU A 36 -14.98 1.59 -5.88
C LEU A 36 -14.75 0.07 -5.78
N SER A 37 -15.76 -0.68 -5.32
CA SER A 37 -15.69 -2.14 -5.22
C SER A 37 -15.66 -2.81 -6.60
N ALA A 38 -16.48 -2.32 -7.53
CA ALA A 38 -16.52 -2.83 -8.90
C ALA A 38 -15.21 -2.53 -9.65
N ALA A 39 -14.67 -1.32 -9.50
CA ALA A 39 -13.37 -0.95 -10.06
C ALA A 39 -12.25 -1.81 -9.47
N PHE A 40 -12.26 -2.05 -8.16
CA PHE A 40 -11.28 -2.95 -7.53
C PHE A 40 -11.39 -4.36 -8.08
N GLY A 41 -12.59 -4.95 -8.10
CA GLY A 41 -12.81 -6.29 -8.62
C GLY A 41 -12.37 -6.44 -10.08
N LEU A 42 -12.69 -5.46 -10.93
CA LEU A 42 -12.27 -5.45 -12.34
C LEU A 42 -10.75 -5.36 -12.49
N MET A 43 -10.11 -4.40 -11.81
CA MET A 43 -8.66 -4.19 -11.91
C MET A 43 -7.87 -5.34 -11.30
N PHE A 44 -8.29 -5.83 -10.14
CA PHE A 44 -7.71 -7.00 -9.49
C PHE A 44 -7.87 -8.24 -10.36
N GLY A 45 -9.06 -8.48 -10.92
CA GLY A 45 -9.31 -9.57 -11.86
C GLY A 45 -8.43 -9.49 -13.10
N ALA A 46 -8.22 -8.29 -13.66
CA ALA A 46 -7.30 -8.09 -14.78
C ALA A 46 -5.84 -8.41 -14.40
N ILE A 47 -5.37 -7.94 -13.24
CA ILE A 47 -4.01 -8.24 -12.73
C ILE A 47 -3.83 -9.73 -12.46
N MET A 48 -4.84 -10.41 -11.89
CA MET A 48 -4.83 -11.86 -11.69
C MET A 48 -4.84 -12.61 -13.03
N GLY A 49 -5.60 -12.13 -14.01
CA GLY A 49 -5.62 -12.66 -15.37
C GLY A 49 -4.25 -12.61 -16.05
N LEU A 50 -3.48 -11.51 -15.85
CA LEU A 50 -2.09 -11.44 -16.30
C LEU A 50 -1.24 -12.53 -15.65
N GLY A 51 -1.46 -12.80 -14.36
CA GLY A 51 -0.76 -13.81 -13.58
C GLY A 51 -0.92 -15.24 -14.10
N LEU A 52 -1.97 -15.52 -14.87
CA LEU A 52 -2.22 -16.85 -15.47
C LEU A 52 -1.32 -17.15 -16.67
N ILE A 53 -0.65 -16.15 -17.24
CA ILE A 53 0.27 -16.35 -18.37
C ILE A 53 1.51 -17.10 -17.87
N PRO A 54 1.82 -18.29 -18.40
CA PRO A 54 2.99 -19.05 -17.98
C PRO A 54 4.29 -18.25 -18.13
N LEU A 55 5.22 -18.45 -17.20
CA LEU A 55 6.57 -17.85 -17.14
C LEU A 55 6.62 -16.33 -16.88
N VAL A 56 5.76 -15.53 -17.51
CA VAL A 56 5.82 -14.06 -17.46
C VAL A 56 4.69 -13.42 -16.66
N GLY A 57 3.62 -14.15 -16.38
CA GLY A 57 2.39 -13.60 -15.81
C GLY A 57 2.61 -12.93 -14.46
N GLY A 58 3.31 -13.58 -13.53
CA GLY A 58 3.61 -13.01 -12.21
C GLY A 58 4.37 -11.69 -12.30
N SER A 59 5.38 -11.61 -13.17
CA SER A 59 6.12 -10.37 -13.41
C SER A 59 5.23 -9.26 -13.98
N LEU A 60 4.35 -9.59 -14.94
CA LEU A 60 3.41 -8.62 -15.50
C LEU A 60 2.44 -8.08 -14.43
N SER A 61 1.95 -8.95 -13.54
CA SER A 61 1.10 -8.55 -12.42
C SER A 61 1.83 -7.58 -11.48
N ASP A 62 3.09 -7.85 -11.15
CA ASP A 62 3.91 -6.99 -10.28
C ASP A 62 4.17 -5.62 -10.92
N LEU A 63 4.48 -5.58 -12.22
CA LEU A 63 4.68 -4.35 -12.97
C LEU A 63 3.39 -3.51 -13.09
N ALA A 64 2.23 -4.17 -13.15
CA ALA A 64 0.93 -3.51 -13.28
C ALA A 64 0.38 -3.01 -11.93
N SER A 65 0.77 -3.61 -10.81
CA SER A 65 0.23 -3.29 -9.48
C SER A 65 0.30 -1.79 -9.10
N PRO A 66 1.38 -1.03 -9.40
CA PRO A 66 1.46 0.39 -9.03
C PRO A 66 0.52 1.27 -9.87
N LEU A 67 0.15 0.81 -11.07
CA LEU A 67 -0.83 1.48 -11.93
C LEU A 67 -2.22 1.46 -11.28
N MET A 68 -2.58 0.33 -10.67
CA MET A 68 -3.83 0.21 -9.91
C MET A 68 -3.82 1.12 -8.69
N VAL A 69 -2.74 1.11 -7.91
CA VAL A 69 -2.59 2.01 -6.76
C VAL A 69 -2.76 3.46 -7.20
N ALA A 70 -2.08 3.88 -8.26
CA ALA A 70 -2.20 5.23 -8.82
C ALA A 70 -3.64 5.57 -9.25
N GLY A 71 -4.34 4.62 -9.90
CA GLY A 71 -5.75 4.78 -10.26
C GLY A 71 -6.65 5.05 -9.06
N PHE A 72 -6.51 4.26 -7.99
CA PHE A 72 -7.27 4.47 -6.76
C PHE A 72 -6.89 5.77 -6.05
N MET A 73 -5.62 6.16 -6.05
CA MET A 73 -5.19 7.44 -5.50
C MET A 73 -5.88 8.60 -6.23
N ALA A 74 -5.94 8.58 -7.57
CA ALA A 74 -6.65 9.59 -8.35
C ALA A 74 -8.17 9.62 -8.05
N ALA A 75 -8.80 8.45 -7.96
CA ALA A 75 -10.21 8.32 -7.58
C ALA A 75 -10.51 8.92 -6.20
N TYR A 76 -9.69 8.61 -5.21
CA TYR A 76 -9.84 9.17 -3.87
C TYR A 76 -9.59 10.67 -3.81
N ARG A 77 -8.64 11.18 -4.60
CA ARG A 77 -8.43 12.64 -4.73
C ARG A 77 -9.64 13.36 -5.33
N ALA A 78 -10.35 12.75 -6.28
CA ALA A 78 -11.57 13.31 -6.84
C ALA A 78 -12.69 13.36 -5.77
N LEU A 79 -12.92 12.23 -5.08
CA LEU A 79 -13.89 12.12 -4.00
C LEU A 79 -13.61 13.08 -2.83
N ASP A 80 -12.35 13.26 -2.46
CA ASP A 80 -11.91 14.16 -1.39
C ASP A 80 -12.18 15.62 -1.74
N ARG A 81 -12.02 15.98 -3.02
CA ARG A 81 -12.34 17.32 -3.56
C ARG A 81 -13.83 17.50 -3.95
N SER A 82 -14.71 16.61 -3.47
CA SER A 82 -16.15 16.62 -3.75
C SER A 82 -16.49 16.63 -5.25
N LYS A 83 -15.61 16.08 -6.09
CA LYS A 83 -15.90 15.84 -7.52
C LYS A 83 -16.62 14.52 -7.70
N GLU A 84 -17.34 14.40 -8.80
CA GLU A 84 -17.96 13.14 -9.21
C GLU A 84 -16.89 12.09 -9.50
N LEU A 85 -17.13 10.86 -9.02
CA LEU A 85 -16.22 9.74 -9.27
C LEU A 85 -16.58 9.10 -10.61
N GLU A 86 -15.69 9.25 -11.57
CA GLU A 86 -15.82 8.65 -12.89
C GLU A 86 -14.79 7.54 -13.15
N LEU A 87 -15.13 6.58 -14.01
CA LEU A 87 -14.26 5.46 -14.40
C LEU A 87 -12.86 5.89 -14.92
N PRO A 88 -12.71 6.99 -15.69
CA PRO A 88 -11.40 7.48 -16.13
C PRO A 88 -10.39 7.76 -15.01
N HIS A 89 -10.84 8.04 -13.77
CA HIS A 89 -9.93 8.26 -12.65
C HIS A 89 -9.10 7.03 -12.33
N PHE A 90 -9.68 5.83 -12.42
CA PHE A 90 -8.98 4.56 -12.18
C PHE A 90 -7.93 4.25 -13.24
N LEU A 91 -8.00 4.89 -14.41
CA LEU A 91 -7.02 4.77 -15.48
C LEU A 91 -5.89 5.81 -15.40
N ALA A 92 -5.86 6.65 -14.36
CA ALA A 92 -4.88 7.72 -14.23
C ALA A 92 -3.43 7.22 -14.24
N GLY A 93 -3.16 6.05 -13.65
CA GLY A 93 -1.83 5.43 -13.67
C GLY A 93 -1.38 5.02 -15.08
N VAL A 94 -2.31 4.57 -15.92
CA VAL A 94 -2.05 4.11 -17.30
C VAL A 94 -1.97 5.29 -18.27
N ARG A 95 -2.85 6.29 -18.12
CA ARG A 95 -2.90 7.47 -19.00
C ARG A 95 -1.83 8.51 -18.70
N GLY A 96 -1.32 8.52 -17.48
CA GLY A 96 -0.31 9.48 -17.02
C GLY A 96 1.09 8.84 -16.96
N PRO A 97 1.70 8.70 -15.77
CA PRO A 97 3.10 8.28 -15.63
C PRO A 97 3.27 6.75 -15.66
N VAL A 98 2.84 6.10 -16.74
CA VAL A 98 2.88 4.63 -16.85
C VAL A 98 4.29 4.06 -16.72
N ILE A 99 5.28 4.62 -17.43
CA ILE A 99 6.68 4.15 -17.38
C ILE A 99 7.27 4.33 -15.97
N PRO A 100 7.19 5.52 -15.33
CA PRO A 100 7.63 5.68 -13.94
C PRO A 100 6.97 4.72 -12.95
N LEU A 101 5.66 4.48 -13.07
CA LEU A 101 4.93 3.57 -12.19
C LEU A 101 5.32 2.11 -12.40
N MET A 102 5.46 1.67 -13.66
CA MET A 102 5.98 0.34 -13.98
C MET A 102 7.43 0.16 -13.50
N THR A 103 8.22 1.24 -13.45
CA THR A 103 9.58 1.21 -12.86
C THR A 103 9.53 0.90 -11.36
N VAL A 104 8.55 1.45 -10.62
CA VAL A 104 8.35 1.10 -9.20
C VAL A 104 7.99 -0.38 -9.07
N GLY A 105 7.10 -0.90 -9.93
CA GLY A 105 6.74 -2.32 -9.95
C GLY A 105 7.93 -3.21 -10.27
N ALA A 106 8.77 -2.81 -11.23
CA ALA A 106 10.02 -3.51 -11.56
C ALA A 106 11.02 -3.52 -10.40
N VAL A 107 11.17 -2.40 -9.67
CA VAL A 107 12.01 -2.35 -8.46
C VAL A 107 11.48 -3.29 -7.39
N GLN A 108 10.17 -3.33 -7.19
CA GLN A 108 9.55 -4.25 -6.23
C GLN A 108 9.78 -5.71 -6.62
N LEU A 109 9.56 -6.05 -7.90
CA LEU A 109 9.79 -7.39 -8.45
C LEU A 109 11.26 -7.81 -8.28
N LEU A 110 12.20 -6.99 -8.76
CA LEU A 110 13.64 -7.29 -8.67
C LEU A 110 14.10 -7.39 -7.21
N GLY A 111 13.60 -6.51 -6.34
CA GLY A 111 13.86 -6.56 -4.91
C GLY A 111 13.37 -7.87 -4.29
N ALA A 112 12.13 -8.27 -4.58
CA ALA A 112 11.56 -9.52 -4.09
C ALA A 112 12.34 -10.75 -4.59
N LEU A 113 12.74 -10.76 -5.86
CA LEU A 113 13.57 -11.82 -6.44
C LEU A 113 14.94 -11.92 -5.74
N VAL A 114 15.64 -10.81 -5.55
CA VAL A 114 16.93 -10.78 -4.83
C VAL A 114 16.77 -11.28 -3.40
N ILE A 115 15.74 -10.85 -2.69
CA ILE A 115 15.45 -11.33 -1.33
C ILE A 115 15.17 -12.84 -1.35
N GLY A 116 14.37 -13.32 -2.29
CA GLY A 116 14.10 -14.75 -2.47
C GLY A 116 15.38 -15.57 -2.70
N GLN A 117 16.30 -15.08 -3.54
CA GLN A 117 17.59 -15.74 -3.76
C GLN A 117 18.47 -15.76 -2.50
N ILE A 118 18.46 -14.70 -1.69
CA ILE A 118 19.16 -14.68 -0.40
C ILE A 118 18.57 -15.73 0.55
N MET A 119 17.23 -15.80 0.63
CA MET A 119 16.55 -16.78 1.48
C MET A 119 16.84 -18.23 1.03
N LEU A 120 16.84 -18.48 -0.28
CA LEU A 120 17.24 -19.76 -0.89
C LEU A 120 18.68 -20.14 -0.53
N ALA A 121 19.62 -19.20 -0.66
CA ALA A 121 21.02 -19.42 -0.30
C ALA A 121 21.21 -19.70 1.20
N MET A 122 20.31 -19.23 2.04
CA MET A 122 20.27 -19.51 3.48
C MET A 122 19.54 -20.82 3.83
N GLY A 123 19.10 -21.60 2.83
CA GLY A 123 18.47 -22.90 3.02
C GLY A 123 16.94 -22.87 3.13
N PHE A 124 16.29 -21.75 2.80
CA PHE A 124 14.84 -21.68 2.70
C PHE A 124 14.38 -21.78 1.25
N ASP A 125 13.83 -22.94 0.88
CA ASP A 125 13.19 -23.17 -0.42
C ASP A 125 11.66 -23.20 -0.27
N PRO A 126 10.95 -22.14 -0.68
CA PRO A 126 9.48 -22.10 -0.63
C PRO A 126 8.83 -23.24 -1.42
N GLN A 127 9.44 -23.68 -2.53
CA GLN A 127 8.89 -24.73 -3.37
C GLN A 127 9.01 -26.08 -2.69
N ALA A 128 10.17 -26.40 -2.12
CA ALA A 128 10.36 -27.60 -1.32
C ALA A 128 9.41 -27.66 -0.10
N VAL A 129 9.18 -26.52 0.56
CA VAL A 129 8.22 -26.42 1.68
C VAL A 129 6.79 -26.72 1.19
N MET A 130 6.37 -26.12 0.06
CA MET A 130 5.04 -26.38 -0.51
C MET A 130 4.86 -27.83 -0.96
N ASP A 131 5.87 -28.42 -1.59
CA ASP A 131 5.82 -29.80 -2.07
C ASP A 131 5.77 -30.78 -0.90
N THR A 132 6.49 -30.48 0.18
CA THR A 132 6.43 -31.25 1.43
C THR A 132 5.05 -31.13 2.10
N ALA A 133 4.48 -29.92 2.14
CA ALA A 133 3.15 -29.67 2.71
C ALA A 133 2.03 -30.36 1.92
N LYS A 134 2.10 -30.37 0.58
CA LYS A 134 1.16 -31.08 -0.29
C LYS A 134 1.35 -32.59 -0.24
N GLY A 135 2.60 -33.04 -0.08
CA GLY A 135 2.97 -34.45 -0.06
C GLY A 135 2.51 -35.18 1.20
N GLY A 136 2.27 -34.48 2.32
CA GLY A 136 1.71 -35.03 3.56
C GLY A 136 2.57 -36.11 4.23
N LYS A 137 3.83 -36.29 3.80
CA LYS A 137 4.72 -37.39 4.21
C LYS A 137 5.74 -37.01 5.29
N ALA A 138 5.83 -35.73 5.67
CA ALA A 138 6.74 -35.30 6.71
C ALA A 138 6.13 -35.56 8.09
N SER A 139 6.89 -36.23 8.95
CA SER A 139 6.59 -36.35 10.36
C SER A 139 6.59 -34.95 11.03
N PRO A 140 5.88 -34.77 12.17
CA PRO A 140 5.92 -33.52 12.92
C PRO A 140 7.34 -33.06 13.30
N ALA A 141 8.25 -34.02 13.55
CA ALA A 141 9.65 -33.74 13.86
C ALA A 141 10.43 -33.20 12.66
N GLU A 142 10.20 -33.76 11.46
CA GLU A 142 10.83 -33.28 10.22
C GLU A 142 10.31 -31.89 9.83
N MET A 143 9.01 -31.65 10.00
CA MET A 143 8.42 -30.32 9.77
C MET A 143 9.00 -29.28 10.73
N GLN A 144 9.14 -29.61 12.02
CA GLN A 144 9.75 -28.72 13.00
C GLN A 144 11.23 -28.43 12.68
N ALA A 145 11.99 -29.45 12.27
CA ALA A 145 13.39 -29.28 11.87
C ALA A 145 13.51 -28.36 10.64
N MET A 146 12.65 -28.55 9.64
CA MET A 146 12.58 -27.69 8.45
C MET A 146 12.23 -26.24 8.82
N MET A 147 11.27 -26.03 9.72
CA MET A 147 10.93 -24.67 10.19
C MET A 147 12.08 -24.02 10.96
N ASN A 148 12.77 -24.77 11.82
CA ASN A 148 13.93 -24.25 12.56
C ASN A 148 15.07 -23.86 11.61
N GLN A 149 15.31 -24.65 10.55
CA GLN A 149 16.29 -24.35 9.51
C GLN A 149 15.89 -23.13 8.67
N ALA A 150 14.60 -22.98 8.39
CA ALA A 150 14.05 -21.86 7.62
C ALA A 150 14.04 -20.53 8.40
N LEU A 151 13.94 -20.58 9.73
CA LEU A 151 13.70 -19.40 10.57
C LEU A 151 14.71 -18.26 10.35
N PRO A 152 16.04 -18.48 10.30
CA PRO A 152 17.00 -17.41 10.04
C PRO A 152 16.78 -16.74 8.67
N ALA A 153 16.52 -17.55 7.63
CA ALA A 153 16.26 -17.04 6.29
C ALA A 153 14.96 -16.22 6.24
N VAL A 154 13.90 -16.67 6.92
CA VAL A 154 12.63 -15.94 7.04
C VAL A 154 12.83 -14.61 7.75
N LEU A 155 13.57 -14.58 8.86
CA LEU A 155 13.86 -13.34 9.59
C LEU A 155 14.68 -12.34 8.76
N VAL A 156 15.69 -12.82 8.03
CA VAL A 156 16.45 -11.98 7.08
C VAL A 156 15.54 -11.47 5.95
N GLY A 157 14.72 -12.35 5.38
CA GLY A 157 13.74 -11.99 4.37
C GLY A 157 12.80 -10.89 4.84
N MET A 158 12.21 -11.05 6.03
CA MET A 158 11.35 -10.04 6.66
C MET A 158 12.10 -8.71 6.85
N ALA A 159 13.34 -8.75 7.36
CA ALA A 159 14.14 -7.57 7.58
C ALA A 159 14.45 -6.80 6.27
N LEU A 160 14.62 -7.50 5.15
CA LEU A 160 14.86 -6.90 3.83
C LEU A 160 13.57 -6.46 3.11
N PHE A 161 12.46 -7.16 3.33
CA PHE A 161 11.17 -6.79 2.75
C PHE A 161 10.60 -5.51 3.36
N VAL A 162 10.85 -5.26 4.65
CA VAL A 162 10.42 -4.03 5.34
C VAL A 162 10.86 -2.77 4.59
N PRO A 163 12.16 -2.49 4.35
CA PRO A 163 12.58 -1.29 3.62
C PRO A 163 12.11 -1.28 2.16
N LEU A 164 11.96 -2.44 1.51
CA LEU A 164 11.40 -2.51 0.16
C LEU A 164 9.94 -2.01 0.13
N ILE A 165 9.10 -2.50 1.05
CA ILE A 165 7.72 -2.05 1.20
C ILE A 165 7.68 -0.56 1.57
N MET A 166 8.52 -0.11 2.49
CA MET A 166 8.61 1.30 2.87
C MET A 166 8.94 2.19 1.67
N ALA A 167 9.84 1.75 0.78
CA ALA A 167 10.21 2.49 -0.41
C ALA A 167 9.08 2.54 -1.44
N THR A 168 8.29 1.48 -1.60
CA THR A 168 7.22 1.45 -2.61
C THR A 168 5.88 1.99 -2.10
N TRP A 169 5.67 2.09 -0.80
CA TRP A 169 4.38 2.45 -0.17
C TRP A 169 3.75 3.73 -0.72
N PHE A 170 4.50 4.84 -0.74
CA PHE A 170 4.03 6.13 -1.24
C PHE A 170 4.53 6.49 -2.64
N ALA A 171 5.44 5.68 -3.21
CA ALA A 171 6.06 6.00 -4.49
C ALA A 171 5.04 6.24 -5.63
N PRO A 172 3.96 5.42 -5.80
CA PRO A 172 2.97 5.67 -6.84
C PRO A 172 2.26 7.03 -6.70
N ALA A 173 1.95 7.43 -5.48
CA ALA A 173 1.29 8.71 -5.19
C ALA A 173 2.24 9.89 -5.44
N LEU A 174 3.50 9.79 -5.00
CA LEU A 174 4.53 10.81 -5.21
C LEU A 174 4.82 11.02 -6.70
N ILE A 175 4.82 9.96 -7.50
CA ILE A 175 4.96 10.02 -8.95
C ILE A 175 3.71 10.67 -9.57
N LEU A 176 2.52 10.16 -9.23
CA LEU A 176 1.27 10.58 -9.86
C LEU A 176 0.91 12.03 -9.55
N PHE A 177 1.11 12.48 -8.31
CA PHE A 177 0.69 13.80 -7.86
C PHE A 177 1.82 14.81 -7.85
N GLY A 178 3.04 14.38 -7.54
CA GLY A 178 4.22 15.25 -7.45
C GLY A 178 5.12 15.22 -8.69
N GLY A 179 4.88 14.33 -9.67
CA GLY A 179 5.73 14.21 -10.86
C GLY A 179 7.16 13.73 -10.54
N ALA A 180 7.39 13.13 -9.37
CA ALA A 180 8.70 12.69 -8.96
C ALA A 180 9.26 11.60 -9.88
N ARG A 181 10.58 11.60 -10.09
CA ARG A 181 11.29 10.49 -10.76
C ARG A 181 11.27 9.25 -9.86
N PRO A 182 11.25 8.01 -10.40
CA PRO A 182 11.11 6.79 -9.59
C PRO A 182 12.11 6.68 -8.44
N ALA A 183 13.40 6.92 -8.68
CA ALA A 183 14.42 6.85 -7.64
C ALA A 183 14.18 7.85 -6.49
N THR A 184 13.77 9.08 -6.83
CA THR A 184 13.42 10.10 -5.83
C THR A 184 12.17 9.70 -5.05
N ALA A 185 11.13 9.19 -5.73
CA ALA A 185 9.89 8.76 -5.09
C ALA A 185 10.13 7.60 -4.09
N LEU A 186 10.95 6.63 -4.48
CA LEU A 186 11.33 5.50 -3.62
C LEU A 186 12.08 5.96 -2.36
N GLY A 187 13.10 6.81 -2.53
CA GLY A 187 13.89 7.34 -1.40
C GLY A 187 13.06 8.23 -0.46
N VAL A 188 12.19 9.07 -1.02
CA VAL A 188 11.28 9.92 -0.24
C VAL A 188 10.26 9.09 0.53
N SER A 189 9.68 8.06 -0.10
CA SER A 189 8.75 7.13 0.56
C SER A 189 9.44 6.41 1.72
N LEU A 190 10.62 5.83 1.49
CA LEU A 190 11.41 5.15 2.52
C LEU A 190 11.63 6.07 3.73
N LYS A 191 12.11 7.30 3.49
CA LYS A 191 12.36 8.29 4.54
C LYS A 191 11.08 8.68 5.27
N ALA A 192 9.98 8.86 4.54
CA ALA A 192 8.69 9.25 5.09
C ALA A 192 8.10 8.17 6.00
N VAL A 193 8.13 6.91 5.56
CA VAL A 193 7.65 5.77 6.35
C VAL A 193 8.55 5.56 7.57
N ALA A 194 9.88 5.66 7.42
CA ALA A 194 10.83 5.55 8.54
C ALA A 194 10.59 6.64 9.61
N ARG A 195 10.37 7.89 9.18
CA ARG A 195 10.09 9.02 10.07
C ARG A 195 8.74 8.87 10.80
N ASN A 196 7.79 8.16 10.19
CA ASN A 196 6.42 7.98 10.70
C ASN A 196 6.11 6.52 11.10
N TRP A 197 7.13 5.74 11.46
CA TRP A 197 6.98 4.28 11.66
C TRP A 197 5.90 3.91 12.68
N LEU A 198 5.69 4.70 13.74
CA LEU A 198 4.64 4.47 14.73
C LEU A 198 3.23 4.65 14.16
N ALA A 199 3.00 5.71 13.38
CA ALA A 199 1.71 5.94 12.72
C ALA A 199 1.46 4.89 11.61
N MET A 200 2.53 4.46 10.94
CA MET A 200 2.47 3.38 9.96
C MET A 200 2.14 2.04 10.64
N LEU A 201 2.74 1.76 11.80
CA LEU A 201 2.46 0.55 12.58
C LEU A 201 1.00 0.49 13.05
N THR A 202 0.46 1.58 13.61
CA THR A 202 -0.94 1.62 14.03
C THR A 202 -1.90 1.48 12.85
N ASN A 203 -1.59 2.10 11.70
CA ASN A 203 -2.32 1.89 10.45
C ASN A 203 -2.26 0.44 9.99
N SER A 204 -1.08 -0.20 10.00
CA SER A 204 -0.90 -1.60 9.61
C SER A 204 -1.65 -2.56 10.53
N ILE A 205 -1.68 -2.32 11.84
CA ILE A 205 -2.47 -3.12 12.79
C ILE A 205 -3.97 -2.98 12.50
N ALA A 206 -4.45 -1.74 12.31
CA ALA A 206 -5.86 -1.49 12.02
C ALA A 206 -6.30 -2.08 10.68
N LEU A 207 -5.50 -1.91 9.62
CA LEU A 207 -5.74 -2.52 8.31
C LEU A 207 -5.62 -4.04 8.37
N GLY A 208 -4.66 -4.57 9.13
CA GLY A 208 -4.48 -6.01 9.32
C GLY A 208 -5.72 -6.66 9.94
N LEU A 209 -6.30 -6.03 10.97
CA LEU A 209 -7.56 -6.48 11.57
C LEU A 209 -8.73 -6.40 10.57
N LEU A 210 -8.84 -5.30 9.82
CA LEU A 210 -9.86 -5.14 8.78
C LEU A 210 -9.75 -6.24 7.71
N LEU A 211 -8.55 -6.48 7.19
CA LEU A 211 -8.29 -7.50 6.18
C LEU A 211 -8.54 -8.91 6.72
N PHE A 212 -8.15 -9.17 7.97
CA PHE A 212 -8.42 -10.45 8.62
C PHE A 212 -9.93 -10.73 8.69
N ILE A 213 -10.72 -9.78 9.20
CA ILE A 213 -12.19 -9.91 9.27
C ILE A 213 -12.79 -10.06 7.87
N ALA A 214 -12.31 -9.28 6.90
CA ALA A 214 -12.76 -9.36 5.52
C ALA A 214 -12.47 -10.71 4.86
N ALA A 215 -11.35 -11.34 5.18
CA ALA A 215 -10.97 -12.66 4.67
C ALA A 215 -11.84 -13.79 5.24
N LEU A 216 -12.53 -13.58 6.38
CA LEU A 216 -13.49 -14.54 6.92
C LEU A 216 -14.78 -14.63 6.10
N VAL A 217 -15.04 -13.66 5.22
CA VAL A 217 -16.19 -13.69 4.32
C VAL A 217 -15.95 -14.71 3.19
N PRO A 218 -16.88 -15.63 2.91
CA PRO A 218 -16.72 -16.65 1.86
C PRO A 218 -16.36 -16.06 0.49
N LEU A 219 -15.58 -16.83 -0.28
CA LEU A 219 -15.07 -16.43 -1.60
C LEU A 219 -14.24 -15.14 -1.58
N LEU A 220 -13.74 -14.72 -0.41
CA LEU A 220 -12.98 -13.48 -0.21
C LEU A 220 -13.76 -12.22 -0.61
N LEU A 221 -15.10 -12.27 -0.61
CA LEU A 221 -15.93 -11.12 -1.01
C LEU A 221 -15.73 -9.91 -0.08
N GLY A 222 -15.31 -10.12 1.16
CA GLY A 222 -14.95 -9.02 2.07
C GLY A 222 -13.79 -8.17 1.55
N LEU A 223 -12.89 -8.72 0.72
CA LEU A 223 -11.78 -7.97 0.13
C LEU A 223 -12.27 -6.92 -0.88
N LEU A 224 -13.44 -7.11 -1.50
CA LEU A 224 -14.06 -6.11 -2.37
C LEU A 224 -14.36 -4.80 -1.64
N VAL A 225 -14.48 -4.84 -0.31
CA VAL A 225 -14.65 -3.67 0.56
C VAL A 225 -13.33 -3.27 1.20
N ALA A 226 -12.60 -4.23 1.77
CA ALA A 226 -11.41 -3.93 2.56
C ALA A 226 -10.26 -3.33 1.72
N MET A 227 -10.08 -3.77 0.47
CA MET A 227 -9.02 -3.24 -0.39
C MET A 227 -9.25 -1.80 -0.84
N PRO A 228 -10.46 -1.39 -1.29
CA PRO A 228 -10.76 0.02 -1.45
C PRO A 228 -10.50 0.83 -0.17
N VAL A 229 -10.92 0.36 1.00
CA VAL A 229 -10.66 1.06 2.27
C VAL A 229 -9.16 1.20 2.54
N LEU A 230 -8.36 0.18 2.23
CA LEU A 230 -6.90 0.24 2.30
C LEU A 230 -6.35 1.33 1.39
N PHE A 231 -6.78 1.41 0.13
CA PHE A 231 -6.35 2.46 -0.78
C PHE A 231 -6.80 3.86 -0.31
N GLY A 232 -7.98 3.96 0.30
CA GLY A 232 -8.44 5.20 0.94
C GLY A 232 -7.57 5.60 2.14
N SER A 233 -7.14 4.63 2.95
CA SER A 233 -6.19 4.86 4.05
C SER A 233 -4.80 5.27 3.53
N LEU A 234 -4.34 4.64 2.45
CA LEU A 234 -3.11 5.05 1.76
C LEU A 234 -3.21 6.49 1.26
N TYR A 235 -4.34 6.88 0.68
CA TYR A 235 -4.58 8.27 0.27
C TYR A 235 -4.58 9.24 1.46
N ALA A 236 -5.29 8.90 2.55
CA ALA A 236 -5.36 9.74 3.74
C ALA A 236 -3.99 9.91 4.42
N SER A 237 -3.21 8.82 4.51
CA SER A 237 -1.85 8.86 5.05
C SER A 237 -0.89 9.65 4.17
N TYR A 238 -0.99 9.52 2.84
CA TYR A 238 -0.25 10.36 1.90
C TYR A 238 -0.54 11.84 2.11
N GLN A 239 -1.82 12.22 2.21
CA GLN A 239 -2.21 13.61 2.46
C GLN A 239 -1.67 14.11 3.80
N ALA A 240 -1.79 13.33 4.88
CA ALA A 240 -1.29 13.74 6.20
C ALA A 240 0.24 13.95 6.25
N ILE A 241 1.00 13.19 5.45
CA ILE A 241 2.47 13.22 5.48
C ILE A 241 3.05 14.21 4.47
N PHE A 242 2.41 14.38 3.31
CA PHE A 242 2.95 15.12 2.16
C PHE A 242 2.12 16.33 1.74
N ALA A 243 0.83 16.42 2.10
CA ALA A 243 0.08 17.62 1.80
C ALA A 243 0.51 18.73 2.76
N VAL A 244 0.97 19.84 2.19
CA VAL A 244 0.98 21.12 2.87
C VAL A 244 -0.49 21.55 2.93
N TRP A 245 -1.19 21.28 4.03
CA TRP A 245 -2.51 21.89 4.21
C TRP A 245 -2.33 23.35 4.61
N ALA A 246 -3.02 24.24 3.91
CA ALA A 246 -3.23 25.62 4.34
C ALA A 246 -4.28 25.62 5.46
N ASP A 247 -3.88 25.18 6.65
CA ASP A 247 -4.63 25.44 7.88
C ASP A 247 -4.22 26.82 8.38
N ASP A 248 -4.62 27.89 7.66
CA ASP A 248 -4.49 29.28 8.16
C ASP A 248 -5.41 30.32 7.49
N THR A 249 -6.42 29.93 6.68
CA THR A 249 -7.37 30.91 6.11
C THR A 249 -8.83 30.47 6.22
N ALA A 250 -9.25 30.01 7.40
CA ALA A 250 -10.59 30.36 7.83
C ALA A 250 -10.47 31.75 8.45
N PRO A 251 -11.12 32.81 7.92
CA PRO A 251 -11.27 34.03 8.67
C PRO A 251 -11.91 33.64 10.00
N VAL A 252 -11.24 33.98 11.11
CA VAL A 252 -11.93 34.12 12.38
C VAL A 252 -13.08 35.05 12.07
N GLN A 253 -14.30 34.52 12.00
CA GLN A 253 -15.48 35.36 12.16
C GLN A 253 -15.38 35.88 13.59
N ALA A 254 -14.67 37.00 13.73
CA ALA A 254 -14.80 37.87 14.87
C ALA A 254 -16.25 38.34 14.81
N GLY A 255 -17.09 37.62 15.54
CA GLY A 255 -18.43 38.08 15.83
C GLY A 255 -18.34 39.47 16.46
N ASP A 256 -19.35 40.26 16.11
CA ASP A 256 -19.94 41.31 16.92
C ASP A 256 -19.35 41.44 18.32
N SER A 257 -18.52 42.45 18.50
CA SER A 257 -18.25 43.01 19.82
C SER A 257 -17.50 44.33 19.65
N LEU A 258 -18.24 45.42 19.90
CA LEU A 258 -17.81 46.75 20.35
C LEU A 258 -17.47 47.80 19.28
N ALA A 259 -18.48 48.58 18.90
CA ALA A 259 -18.61 50.04 19.13
C ALA A 259 -19.51 50.70 18.09
#